data_AF-A0A1L7WKB6-F1
#
_entry.id   AF-A0A1L7WKB6-F1
#
_cell.length_a   1.000
_cell.length_b   1.000
_cell.length_c   1.000
_cell.angle_alpha   90.00
_cell.angle_beta   90.00
_cell.angle_gamma   90.00
#
_symmetry.space_group_name_H-M   'P 1'
#
loop_
_entity.id
_entity.type
_entity.pdbx_description
1 polymer ?
#
loop_
_entity_poly.entity_id
_entity_poly.type
_entity_poly.pdbx_seq_one_letter_code
_entity_poly.pdbx_strand_id
1 'polypeptide(L)'
;MVSIVRRMRKLRALLAVRLGPGAAILPPEVTRIHMDFARAVEDGHWGPRKFWRNCLPRLKYHNPAVVMTVNRTEDQLGPAVMTVHFTNTAAAKSTEPEISSTTTKQISTGPVPESKAGPITVKTETINMKHRVDSEILDQLLKLTKAKVVQPTPEETREIRDIEEQNVKSARDAALMQAENKKRRREEEILRQARGSMDTN
;
A
#
# COMPACT_ATOMS: atom_id res chain seq x y z
N MET A 1 2.32 -5.85 -29.56
CA MET A 1 3.30 -6.00 -28.45
C MET A 1 3.57 -4.61 -27.86
N VAL A 2 3.62 -4.45 -26.52
CA VAL A 2 3.81 -3.13 -25.88
C VAL A 2 5.31 -2.75 -25.86
N SER A 3 5.64 -1.49 -26.14
CA SER A 3 7.04 -1.03 -26.19
C SER A 3 7.76 -1.19 -24.85
N ILE A 4 9.07 -1.51 -24.90
CA ILE A 4 9.93 -1.67 -23.71
C ILE A 4 9.94 -0.40 -22.88
N VAL A 5 10.04 0.77 -23.52
CA VAL A 5 10.05 2.08 -22.85
C VAL A 5 8.75 2.28 -22.04
N ARG A 6 7.60 1.90 -22.58
CA ARG A 6 6.32 2.02 -21.88
C ARG A 6 6.25 1.10 -20.65
N ARG A 7 6.82 -0.10 -20.75
CA ARG A 7 6.93 -1.04 -19.61
C ARG A 7 7.89 -0.50 -18.54
N MET A 8 9.06 -0.01 -18.93
CA MET A 8 10.05 0.56 -18.00
C MET A 8 9.51 1.77 -17.25
N ARG A 9 8.70 2.64 -17.88
CA ARG A 9 8.05 3.76 -17.18
C ARG A 9 7.10 3.28 -16.07
N LYS A 10 6.33 2.22 -16.32
CA LYS A 10 5.44 1.63 -15.31
C LYS A 10 6.23 0.97 -14.18
N LEU A 11 7.36 0.35 -14.48
CA LEU A 11 8.26 -0.20 -13.47
C LEU A 11 8.89 0.89 -12.61
N ARG A 12 9.36 1.99 -13.22
CA ARG A 12 9.91 3.14 -12.49
C ARG A 12 8.89 3.78 -11.55
N ALA A 13 7.61 3.77 -11.90
CA ALA A 13 6.55 4.23 -10.98
C ALA A 13 6.46 3.41 -9.68
N LEU A 14 6.99 2.17 -9.64
CA LEU A 14 7.07 1.33 -8.44
C LEU A 14 8.19 1.78 -7.47
N LEU A 15 9.00 2.78 -7.84
CA LEU A 15 9.92 3.46 -6.93
C LEU A 15 9.20 4.02 -5.69
N ALA A 16 7.91 4.33 -5.83
CA ALA A 16 7.02 4.70 -4.73
C ALA A 16 6.86 3.61 -3.64
N VAL A 17 7.28 2.37 -3.86
CA VAL A 17 7.33 1.30 -2.85
C VAL A 17 8.64 1.35 -2.06
N ARG A 18 9.74 1.78 -2.69
CA ARG A 18 11.02 1.94 -2.01
C ARG A 18 11.05 3.21 -1.16
N LEU A 19 10.38 4.27 -1.60
CA LEU A 19 10.48 5.60 -1.01
C LEU A 19 9.12 6.19 -0.64
N GLY A 20 9.12 7.14 0.29
CA GLY A 20 7.96 7.88 0.75
C GLY A 20 7.52 7.54 2.17
N PRO A 21 6.37 8.06 2.64
CA PRO A 21 5.89 7.84 3.99
C PRO A 21 5.65 6.35 4.25
N GLY A 22 6.28 5.81 5.29
CA GLY A 22 6.26 4.37 5.62
C GLY A 22 7.50 3.59 5.20
N ALA A 23 8.42 4.21 4.44
CA ALA A 23 9.74 3.63 4.20
C ALA A 23 10.61 3.79 5.45
N ALA A 24 10.63 2.76 6.29
CA ALA A 24 11.42 2.73 7.51
C ALA A 24 12.01 1.35 7.75
N ILE A 25 13.18 1.31 8.38
CA ILE A 25 13.84 0.09 8.83
C ILE A 25 13.46 -0.12 10.29
N LEU A 26 12.77 -1.23 10.55
CA LEU A 26 12.34 -1.63 11.89
C LEU A 26 13.54 -2.20 12.65
N PRO A 27 13.60 -2.06 13.99
CA PRO A 27 14.60 -2.75 14.78
C PRO A 27 14.37 -4.27 14.71
N PRO A 28 15.42 -5.09 14.94
CA PRO A 28 15.33 -6.55 14.87
C PRO A 28 14.45 -7.16 15.97
N GLU A 29 14.08 -6.36 16.98
CA GLU A 29 13.15 -6.76 18.04
C GLU A 29 11.72 -6.97 17.51
N VAL A 30 11.33 -6.31 16.41
CA VAL A 30 9.98 -6.45 15.84
C VAL A 30 9.92 -7.70 14.97
N THR A 31 8.99 -8.61 15.28
CA THR A 31 8.90 -9.89 14.57
C THR A 31 7.64 -10.05 13.75
N ARG A 32 6.52 -9.54 14.26
CA ARG A 32 5.23 -9.61 13.58
C ARG A 32 4.44 -8.32 13.76
N ILE A 33 3.82 -7.87 12.67
CA ILE A 33 2.82 -6.80 12.68
C ILE A 33 1.51 -7.40 12.17
N HIS A 34 0.47 -7.33 12.97
CA HIS A 34 -0.87 -7.77 12.59
C HIS A 34 -1.82 -6.57 12.60
N MET A 35 -2.71 -6.51 11.62
CA MET A 35 -3.63 -5.39 11.46
C MET A 35 -5.04 -5.89 11.17
N ASP A 36 -5.99 -5.46 11.99
CA ASP A 36 -7.40 -5.76 11.89
C ASP A 36 -8.19 -4.48 11.62
N PHE A 37 -9.02 -4.48 10.57
CA PHE A 37 -9.96 -3.39 10.31
C PHE A 37 -11.09 -3.85 9.37
N ALA A 38 -12.19 -3.10 9.32
CA ALA A 38 -13.34 -3.45 8.48
C ALA A 38 -13.08 -3.19 6.98
N ARG A 39 -13.80 -3.91 6.11
CA ARG A 39 -13.66 -3.76 4.65
C ARG A 39 -14.21 -2.43 4.14
N ALA A 40 -15.32 -1.94 4.72
CA ALA A 40 -15.91 -0.66 4.34
C ALA A 40 -15.22 0.50 5.06
N VAL A 41 -15.43 1.71 4.53
CA VAL A 41 -14.69 2.92 4.92
C VAL A 41 -15.38 3.70 6.05
N GLU A 42 -16.65 3.40 6.27
CA GLU A 42 -17.52 4.05 7.25
C GLU A 42 -16.93 3.94 8.66
N ASP A 43 -17.45 4.69 9.63
CA ASP A 43 -17.05 4.56 11.03
C ASP A 43 -15.51 4.63 11.30
N GLY A 44 -14.80 5.46 10.55
CA GLY A 44 -13.38 5.75 10.81
C GLY A 44 -12.37 4.71 10.33
N HIS A 45 -12.73 3.81 9.41
CA HIS A 45 -11.83 2.78 8.85
C HIS A 45 -11.01 3.26 7.63
N TRP A 46 -11.14 4.53 7.23
CA TRP A 46 -10.40 5.10 6.10
C TRP A 46 -8.87 5.13 6.30
N GLY A 47 -8.42 5.54 7.49
CA GLY A 47 -6.99 5.61 7.85
C GLY A 47 -6.27 4.28 7.74
N PRO A 48 -6.72 3.21 8.44
CA PRO A 48 -6.17 1.86 8.31
C PRO A 48 -6.06 1.38 6.85
N ARG A 49 -7.09 1.65 6.05
CA ARG A 49 -7.11 1.28 4.63
C ARG A 49 -6.05 2.03 3.82
N LYS A 50 -5.82 3.31 4.09
CA LYS A 50 -4.77 4.12 3.44
C LYS A 50 -3.38 3.69 3.91
N PHE A 51 -3.22 3.47 5.20
CA PHE A 51 -2.00 2.96 5.80
C PHE A 51 -1.59 1.61 5.18
N TRP A 52 -2.53 0.67 5.05
CA TRP A 52 -2.32 -0.62 4.38
C TRP A 52 -1.88 -0.49 2.92
N ARG A 53 -2.47 0.43 2.17
CA ARG A 53 -2.18 0.56 0.73
C ARG A 53 -0.90 1.32 0.44
N ASN A 54 -0.58 2.32 1.26
CA ASN A 54 0.49 3.27 0.99
C ASN A 54 1.74 3.01 1.84
N CYS A 55 1.59 2.73 3.14
CA CYS A 55 2.70 2.66 4.09
C CYS A 55 3.19 1.22 4.29
N LEU A 56 2.28 0.27 4.52
CA LEU A 56 2.63 -1.13 4.82
C LEU A 56 3.50 -1.82 3.74
N PRO A 57 3.25 -1.62 2.42
CA PRO A 57 4.08 -2.23 1.38
C PRO A 57 5.51 -1.68 1.38
N ARG A 58 5.68 -0.39 1.72
CA ARG A 58 6.99 0.26 1.85
C ARG A 58 7.76 -0.30 3.04
N LEU A 59 7.06 -0.48 4.16
CA LEU A 59 7.62 -1.09 5.35
C LEU A 59 8.08 -2.53 5.05
N LYS A 60 7.28 -3.31 4.31
CA LYS A 60 7.63 -4.69 3.93
C LYS A 60 8.82 -4.77 2.98
N TYR A 61 8.97 -3.79 2.08
CA TYR A 61 10.11 -3.73 1.16
C TYR A 61 11.46 -3.62 1.89
N HIS A 62 11.54 -2.77 2.91
CA HIS A 62 12.75 -2.61 3.73
C HIS A 62 12.91 -3.70 4.80
N ASN A 63 11.81 -4.32 5.22
CA ASN A 63 11.79 -5.34 6.27
C ASN A 63 11.15 -6.65 5.76
N PRO A 64 11.78 -7.36 4.80
CA PRO A 64 11.22 -8.59 4.24
C PRO A 64 11.08 -9.70 5.27
N ALA A 65 11.93 -9.70 6.30
CA ALA A 65 11.92 -10.62 7.42
C ALA A 65 10.65 -10.58 8.27
N VAL A 66 10.12 -9.37 8.50
CA VAL A 66 9.02 -9.15 9.45
C VAL A 66 7.73 -9.65 8.82
N VAL A 67 7.01 -10.52 9.52
CA VAL A 67 5.73 -11.06 9.05
C VAL A 67 4.66 -9.99 9.25
N MET A 68 4.06 -9.53 8.16
CA MET A 68 3.01 -8.52 8.17
C MET A 68 1.71 -9.17 7.67
N THR A 69 0.70 -9.23 8.53
CA THR A 69 -0.60 -9.83 8.21
C THR A 69 -1.73 -8.81 8.35
N VAL A 70 -2.69 -8.89 7.45
CA VAL A 70 -3.84 -7.99 7.42
C VAL A 70 -5.11 -8.83 7.36
N ASN A 71 -5.97 -8.67 8.34
CA ASN A 71 -7.27 -9.28 8.39
C ASN A 71 -8.34 -8.20 8.20
N ARG A 72 -9.28 -8.47 7.29
CA ARG A 72 -10.33 -7.53 6.89
C ARG A 72 -11.69 -8.15 7.15
N THR A 73 -12.36 -7.63 8.17
CA THR A 73 -13.66 -8.10 8.63
C THR A 73 -14.81 -7.41 7.87
N GLU A 74 -16.00 -8.00 7.92
CA GLU A 74 -17.24 -7.37 7.41
C GLU A 74 -17.97 -6.57 8.51
N ASP A 75 -17.66 -6.83 9.78
CA ASP A 75 -18.16 -6.05 10.91
C ASP A 75 -17.55 -4.64 10.91
N GLN A 76 -18.40 -3.65 10.61
CA GLN A 76 -18.02 -2.25 10.50
C GLN A 76 -17.81 -1.57 11.85
N LEU A 77 -18.57 -1.99 12.86
CA LEU A 77 -18.47 -1.43 14.22
C LEU A 77 -17.26 -2.00 14.96
N GLY A 78 -16.69 -3.08 14.43
CA GLY A 78 -15.50 -3.75 14.92
C GLY A 78 -14.30 -2.80 15.12
N PRO A 79 -13.35 -3.21 15.98
CA PRO A 79 -12.17 -2.41 16.28
C PRO A 79 -11.22 -2.33 15.07
N ALA A 80 -10.61 -1.16 14.88
CA ALA A 80 -9.51 -0.97 13.92
C ALA A 80 -8.19 -0.90 14.71
N VAL A 81 -7.51 -2.03 14.86
CA VAL A 81 -6.34 -2.16 15.75
C VAL A 81 -5.17 -2.78 15.00
N MET A 82 -3.98 -2.23 15.24
CA MET A 82 -2.71 -2.79 14.80
C MET A 82 -1.95 -3.31 16.01
N THR A 83 -1.50 -4.55 15.97
CA THR A 83 -0.69 -5.17 17.02
C THR A 83 0.72 -5.39 16.52
N VAL A 84 1.70 -4.96 17.32
CA VAL A 84 3.12 -5.12 17.05
C VAL A 84 3.69 -6.07 18.10
N HIS A 85 4.29 -7.15 17.63
CA HIS A 85 4.90 -8.18 18.46
C HIS A 85 6.41 -7.97 18.49
N PHE A 86 6.94 -7.92 19.70
CA PHE A 86 8.35 -7.77 20.00
C PHE A 86 8.91 -9.03 20.64
N THR A 87 10.16 -9.32 20.33
CA THR A 87 10.97 -10.36 20.97
C THR A 87 12.08 -9.76 21.80
N ASN A 88 12.75 -10.59 22.61
CA ASN A 88 13.88 -10.13 23.39
C ASN A 88 15.08 -9.80 22.48
N THR A 89 15.77 -8.69 22.77
CA THR A 89 17.01 -8.25 22.12
C THR A 89 18.07 -9.35 21.98
N ALA A 90 18.19 -10.25 22.95
CA ALA A 90 19.13 -11.37 22.91
C ALA A 90 18.72 -12.44 21.87
N ALA A 91 17.41 -12.73 21.78
CA ALA A 91 16.85 -13.67 20.80
C ALA A 91 16.81 -13.07 19.38
N ALA A 92 16.68 -11.75 19.26
CA ALA A 92 16.69 -11.03 17.99
C ALA A 92 18.06 -11.09 17.29
N LYS A 93 19.17 -11.26 18.03
CA LYS A 93 20.52 -11.41 17.45
C LYS A 93 20.85 -12.84 17.00
N SER A 94 20.21 -13.85 17.59
CA SER A 94 20.45 -15.26 17.26
C SER A 94 19.53 -15.79 16.18
N THR A 95 18.44 -15.10 15.89
CA THR A 95 17.46 -15.51 14.88
C THR A 95 17.77 -14.77 13.58
N GLU A 96 18.53 -15.41 12.70
CA GLU A 96 18.72 -14.88 11.35
C GLU A 96 17.34 -14.84 10.65
N PRO A 97 16.98 -13.74 9.97
CA PRO A 97 15.65 -13.59 9.42
C PRO A 97 15.39 -14.56 8.28
N GLU A 98 14.76 -15.69 8.56
CA GLU A 98 14.26 -16.59 7.53
C GLU A 98 13.24 -15.84 6.66
N ILE A 99 13.52 -15.75 5.37
CA ILE A 99 12.63 -15.18 4.39
C ILE A 99 11.47 -16.18 4.24
N SER A 100 10.39 -15.97 4.98
CA SER A 100 9.21 -16.84 4.92
C SER A 100 8.54 -16.71 3.56
N SER A 101 8.99 -17.50 2.58
CA SER A 101 8.40 -17.63 1.26
C SER A 101 7.13 -18.47 1.35
N THR A 102 6.03 -17.87 1.80
CA THR A 102 4.72 -18.54 1.78
C THR A 102 4.11 -18.46 0.38
N THR A 103 4.55 -19.34 -0.53
CA THR A 103 3.75 -19.78 -1.70
C THR A 103 2.74 -20.83 -1.22
N THR A 104 1.91 -20.45 -0.24
CA THR A 104 0.75 -21.25 0.14
C THR A 104 -0.35 -20.25 0.46
N LYS A 105 -1.41 -20.26 -0.36
CA LYS A 105 -2.64 -19.51 -0.08
C LYS A 105 -3.20 -20.00 1.26
N GLN A 106 -2.81 -19.38 2.36
CA GLN A 106 -3.58 -19.47 3.60
C GLN A 106 -4.76 -18.51 3.46
N ILE A 107 -5.84 -19.03 2.87
CA ILE A 107 -7.18 -18.54 3.14
C ILE A 107 -7.57 -19.22 4.45
N SER A 108 -7.45 -18.54 5.58
CA SER A 108 -8.01 -19.09 6.82
C SER A 108 -8.32 -18.00 7.83
N THR A 109 -9.61 -17.72 7.96
CA THR A 109 -10.30 -17.09 9.10
C THR A 109 -10.30 -18.00 10.34
N GLY A 110 -9.17 -18.67 10.63
CA GLY A 110 -9.06 -19.61 11.75
C GLY A 110 -7.78 -19.38 12.58
N PRO A 111 -7.75 -19.79 13.86
CA PRO A 111 -6.58 -19.65 14.72
C PRO A 111 -5.41 -20.46 14.17
N VAL A 112 -4.22 -19.87 14.11
CA VAL A 112 -2.99 -20.54 13.66
C VAL A 112 -2.55 -21.60 14.68
N PRO A 113 -2.24 -22.85 14.28
CA PRO A 113 -1.75 -23.89 15.19
C PRO A 113 -0.37 -23.55 15.78
N GLU A 114 -0.19 -23.86 17.07
CA GLU A 114 0.97 -23.51 17.91
C GLU A 114 2.33 -24.06 17.41
N SER A 115 2.36 -25.07 16.55
CA SER A 115 3.61 -25.72 16.12
C SER A 115 4.40 -24.97 15.02
N LYS A 116 3.92 -23.79 14.59
CA LYS A 116 4.65 -22.80 13.78
C LYS A 116 4.74 -21.44 14.50
N ALA A 117 4.76 -21.47 15.84
CA ALA A 117 5.00 -20.26 16.61
C ALA A 117 6.38 -19.72 16.23
N GLY A 118 6.40 -18.56 15.57
CA GLY A 118 7.62 -17.80 15.36
C GLY A 118 8.30 -17.45 16.70
N PRO A 119 9.42 -16.72 16.67
CA PRO A 119 10.21 -16.43 17.87
C PRO A 119 9.33 -15.90 19.01
N ILE A 120 9.55 -16.42 20.23
CA ILE A 120 8.70 -16.22 21.41
C ILE A 120 8.39 -14.73 21.59
N THR A 121 7.11 -14.38 21.46
CA THR A 121 6.65 -13.01 21.63
C THR A 121 6.73 -12.63 23.10
N VAL A 122 7.57 -11.64 23.42
CA VAL A 122 7.81 -11.19 24.80
C VAL A 122 6.92 -10.02 25.15
N LYS A 123 6.70 -9.11 24.19
CA LYS A 123 5.88 -7.92 24.39
C LYS A 123 4.98 -7.71 23.19
N THR A 124 3.72 -7.40 23.45
CA THR A 124 2.76 -7.02 22.41
C THR A 124 2.29 -5.61 22.72
N GLU A 125 2.36 -4.73 21.73
CA GLU A 125 1.81 -3.38 21.84
C GLU A 125 0.70 -3.19 20.81
N THR A 126 -0.34 -2.45 21.21
CA THR A 126 -1.53 -2.24 20.39
C THR A 126 -1.71 -0.76 20.06
N ILE A 127 -1.99 -0.48 18.80
CA ILE A 127 -2.27 0.86 18.28
C ILE A 127 -3.71 0.88 17.79
N ASN A 128 -4.54 1.73 18.40
CA ASN A 128 -5.87 2.02 17.88
C ASN A 128 -5.75 2.95 16.67
N MET A 129 -6.36 2.56 15.55
CA MET A 129 -6.31 3.29 14.29
C MET A 129 -7.68 3.88 13.89
N LYS A 130 -8.74 3.61 14.64
CA LYS A 130 -10.09 4.09 14.33
C LYS A 130 -10.14 5.61 14.39
N HIS A 131 -10.75 6.23 13.38
CA HIS A 131 -10.83 7.69 13.20
C HIS A 131 -9.48 8.42 13.12
N ARG A 132 -8.39 7.71 12.83
CA ARG A 132 -7.06 8.31 12.65
C ARG A 132 -6.69 8.41 11.18
N VAL A 133 -5.82 9.36 10.87
CA VAL A 133 -5.24 9.50 9.53
C VAL A 133 -4.03 8.57 9.38
N ASP A 134 -3.69 8.15 8.17
CA ASP A 134 -2.57 7.25 7.92
C ASP A 134 -1.21 7.81 8.36
N SER A 135 -1.00 9.14 8.27
CA SER A 135 0.19 9.81 8.81
C SER A 135 0.30 9.66 10.34
N GLU A 136 -0.79 9.81 11.07
CA GLU A 136 -0.79 9.69 12.54
C GLU A 136 -0.54 8.25 12.99
N ILE A 137 -1.13 7.28 12.27
CA ILE A 137 -0.89 5.85 12.50
C ILE A 137 0.58 5.52 12.27
N LEU A 138 1.18 6.07 11.20
CA LEU A 138 2.59 5.90 10.90
C LEU A 138 3.47 6.50 12.00
N ASP A 139 3.21 7.74 12.41
CA ASP A 139 4.00 8.41 13.45
C ASP A 139 3.94 7.64 14.77
N GLN A 140 2.79 7.09 15.14
CA GLN A 140 2.66 6.25 16.32
C GLN A 140 3.46 4.97 16.19
N LEU A 141 3.40 4.30 15.03
CA LEU A 141 4.18 3.09 14.79
C LEU A 141 5.69 3.38 14.85
N LEU A 142 6.15 4.48 14.24
CA LEU A 142 7.56 4.88 14.24
C LEU A 142 8.05 5.24 15.65
N LYS A 143 7.23 5.97 16.43
CA LYS A 143 7.55 6.30 17.83
C LYS A 143 7.63 5.05 18.70
N LEU A 144 6.70 4.12 18.51
CA LEU A 144 6.60 2.88 19.26
C LEU A 144 7.79 1.96 18.97
N THR A 145 8.08 1.74 17.69
CA THR A 145 9.16 0.85 17.23
C THR A 145 10.54 1.51 17.21
N LYS A 146 10.64 2.84 17.36
CA LYS A 146 11.88 3.61 17.19
C LYS A 146 12.59 3.33 15.85
N ALA A 147 11.80 3.08 14.81
CA ALA A 147 12.30 2.72 13.49
C ALA A 147 13.03 3.89 12.80
N LYS A 148 14.02 3.55 11.99
CA LYS A 148 14.81 4.54 11.23
C LYS A 148 14.15 4.81 9.88
N VAL A 149 13.73 6.05 9.66
CA VAL A 149 13.16 6.47 8.36
C VAL A 149 14.23 6.47 7.27
N VAL A 150 13.90 5.89 6.12
CA VAL A 150 14.78 5.83 4.95
C VAL A 150 14.67 7.15 4.17
N GLN A 151 15.80 7.83 4.00
CA GLN A 151 15.88 9.06 3.22
C GLN A 151 16.22 8.74 1.76
N PRO A 152 15.61 9.44 0.78
CA PRO A 152 15.95 9.28 -0.62
C PRO A 152 17.40 9.64 -0.92
N THR A 153 18.05 8.86 -1.78
CA THR A 153 19.38 9.18 -2.33
C THR A 153 19.28 10.26 -3.41
N PRO A 154 20.36 11.00 -3.73
CA PRO A 154 20.29 12.06 -4.76
C PRO A 154 19.91 11.53 -6.14
N GLU A 155 20.28 10.30 -6.50
CA GLU A 155 19.87 9.69 -7.76
C GLU A 155 18.36 9.41 -7.79
N GLU A 156 17.83 8.84 -6.71
CA GLU A 156 16.39 8.60 -6.56
C GLU A 156 15.57 9.89 -6.60
N THR A 157 16.06 10.99 -6.02
CA THR A 157 15.37 12.27 -6.11
C THR A 157 15.25 12.78 -7.55
N ARG A 158 16.27 12.52 -8.39
CA ARG A 158 16.20 12.83 -9.83
C ARG A 158 15.19 11.94 -10.53
N GLU A 159 15.17 10.65 -10.22
CA GLU A 159 14.19 9.72 -10.80
C GLU A 159 12.74 10.09 -10.43
N ILE A 160 12.49 10.51 -9.18
CA ILE A 160 11.18 11.02 -8.76
C ILE A 160 10.79 12.23 -9.58
N ARG A 161 11.71 13.19 -9.74
CA ARG A 161 11.48 14.40 -10.53
C ARG A 161 11.15 14.08 -11.98
N ASP A 162 11.92 13.20 -12.62
CA ASP A 162 11.68 12.79 -14.01
C ASP A 162 10.29 12.14 -14.19
N ILE A 163 9.87 11.31 -13.22
CA ILE A 163 8.55 10.68 -13.21
C ILE A 163 7.45 11.74 -13.07
N GLU A 164 7.65 12.73 -12.19
CA GLU A 164 6.69 13.81 -11.96
C GLU A 164 6.52 14.70 -13.20
N GLU A 165 7.62 15.13 -13.81
CA GLU A 165 7.62 15.91 -15.06
C GLU A 165 6.90 15.14 -16.18
N GLN A 166 7.14 13.83 -16.29
CA GLN A 166 6.44 12.97 -17.23
C GLN A 166 4.94 12.84 -16.93
N ASN A 167 4.55 12.70 -15.66
CA ASN A 167 3.15 12.62 -15.27
C ASN A 167 2.40 13.92 -15.63
N VAL A 168 3.00 15.08 -15.36
CA VAL A 168 2.46 16.39 -15.72
C VAL A 168 2.25 16.49 -17.23
N LYS A 169 3.24 16.10 -18.03
CA LYS A 169 3.10 16.07 -19.50
C LYS A 169 1.97 15.14 -19.93
N SER A 170 1.92 13.93 -19.38
CA SER A 170 0.89 12.94 -19.74
C SER A 170 -0.53 13.38 -19.37
N ALA A 171 -0.70 14.12 -18.27
CA ALA A 171 -1.99 14.66 -17.86
C ALA A 171 -2.49 15.74 -18.81
N ARG A 172 -1.59 16.62 -19.29
CA ARG A 172 -1.90 17.63 -20.31
C ARG A 172 -2.34 16.97 -21.63
N ASP A 173 -1.56 16.01 -22.11
CA ASP A 173 -1.87 15.28 -23.35
C ASP A 173 -3.21 14.53 -23.23
N ALA A 174 -3.45 13.88 -22.08
CA ALA A 174 -4.71 13.18 -21.83
C ALA A 174 -5.92 14.13 -21.83
N ALA A 175 -5.80 15.33 -21.26
CA ALA A 175 -6.87 16.32 -21.26
C ALA A 175 -7.20 16.83 -22.68
N LEU A 176 -6.19 17.08 -23.51
CA LEU A 176 -6.38 17.47 -24.91
C LEU A 176 -7.10 16.38 -25.71
N MET A 177 -6.64 15.14 -25.60
CA MET A 177 -7.27 14.01 -26.30
C MET A 177 -8.70 13.74 -25.81
N GLN A 178 -8.98 13.93 -24.51
CA GLN A 178 -10.35 13.81 -23.98
C GLN A 178 -11.27 14.87 -24.58
N ALA A 179 -10.80 16.11 -24.74
CA ALA A 179 -11.58 17.18 -25.36
C ALA A 179 -11.88 16.89 -26.83
N GLU A 180 -10.89 16.43 -27.59
CA GLU A 180 -11.05 16.06 -29.00
C GLU A 180 -12.01 14.87 -29.18
N ASN A 181 -11.82 13.79 -28.41
CA ASN A 181 -12.71 12.62 -28.46
C ASN A 181 -14.15 12.99 -28.07
N LYS A 182 -14.34 13.94 -27.15
CA LYS A 182 -15.67 14.45 -26.78
C LYS A 182 -16.31 15.23 -27.92
N LYS A 183 -15.55 16.03 -28.69
CA LYS A 183 -16.04 16.73 -29.87
C LYS A 183 -16.45 15.73 -30.96
N ARG A 184 -15.57 14.78 -31.31
CA ARG A 184 -15.86 13.73 -32.28
C ARG A 184 -17.11 12.94 -31.92
N ARG A 185 -17.24 12.53 -30.66
CA ARG A 185 -18.43 11.81 -30.17
C ARG A 185 -19.72 12.64 -30.29
N ARG A 186 -19.66 13.95 -30.02
CA ARG A 186 -20.82 14.85 -30.19
C ARG A 186 -21.21 15.00 -31.65
N GLU A 187 -20.24 15.17 -32.53
CA GLU A 187 -20.47 15.26 -33.99
C GLU A 187 -21.09 13.97 -34.53
N GLU A 188 -20.57 12.81 -34.13
CA GLU A 188 -21.13 11.50 -34.45
C GLU A 188 -22.57 11.34 -33.94
N GLU A 189 -22.86 11.80 -32.72
CA GLU A 189 -24.22 11.77 -32.14
C GLU A 189 -25.19 12.67 -32.92
N ILE A 190 -24.77 13.88 -33.31
CA ILE A 190 -25.58 14.81 -34.14
C ILE A 190 -25.84 14.21 -35.52
N LEU A 191 -24.81 13.70 -36.20
CA LEU A 191 -24.95 13.06 -37.51
C LEU A 191 -25.86 11.83 -37.45
N ARG A 192 -25.79 11.04 -36.38
CA ARG A 192 -26.65 9.88 -36.18
C ARG A 192 -28.11 10.28 -35.98
N GLN A 193 -28.38 11.34 -35.22
CA GLN A 193 -29.75 11.88 -35.07
C GLN A 193 -30.30 12.37 -36.41
N ALA A 194 -29.51 13.11 -37.17
CA ALA A 194 -29.91 13.61 -38.49
C ALA A 194 -30.18 12.49 -39.50
N ARG A 195 -29.39 11.40 -39.47
CA ARG A 195 -29.64 10.21 -40.31
C ARG A 195 -30.87 9.42 -39.85
N GLY A 196 -31.04 9.21 -38.54
CA GLY A 196 -32.19 8.48 -37.99
C GLY A 196 -33.54 9.19 -38.18
N SER A 197 -33.56 10.53 -38.33
CA SER A 197 -34.77 11.28 -38.66
C SER A 197 -35.18 11.20 -40.14
N MET A 198 -34.34 10.63 -41.03
CA MET A 198 -34.66 10.52 -42.46
C MET A 198 -35.28 9.16 -42.85
N ASP A 199 -35.22 8.15 -41.98
CA ASP A 199 -35.72 6.79 -42.28
C ASP A 199 -37.16 6.52 -41.75
N THR A 200 -37.84 7.52 -41.17
CA THR A 200 -39.19 7.37 -40.57
C THR A 200 -40.29 8.16 -41.29
N ASN A 201 -40.29 8.19 -42.62
CA ASN A 201 -41.37 8.78 -43.43
C ASN A 201 -41.72 7.89 -44.63
#